data_AF-A0A967VWP5-F1
#
_entry.id   AF-A0A967VWP5-F1
#
_cell.length_a   1.000
_cell.length_b   1.000
_cell.length_c   1.000
_cell.angle_alpha   90.00
_cell.angle_beta   90.00
_cell.angle_gamma   90.00
#
_symmetry.space_group_name_H-M   'P 1'
#
loop_
_entity.id
_entity.type
_entity.pdbx_description
1 polymer ?
#
loop_
_entity_poly.entity_id
_entity_poly.type
_entity_poly.pdbx_seq_one_letter_code
_entity_poly.pdbx_strand_id
1 'polypeptide(L)' 'QVNAIEMMDGKAAVKLDNCIGCGLCVTSCPAEAAKLYLIPEEERIDPPFNYEVWEENRLKDRGLANKN' A
#
# COMPACT_ATOMS: atom_id res chain seq x y z
N GLN A 1 -11.01 -2.95 -4.33
CA GLN A 1 -9.65 -2.84 -4.91
C GLN A 1 -9.37 -1.37 -5.22
N VAL A 2 -8.12 -0.92 -5.15
CA VAL A 2 -7.67 0.49 -5.38
C VAL A 2 -6.71 0.64 -6.58
N ASN A 3 -6.74 -0.32 -7.51
CA ASN A 3 -5.90 -0.31 -8.73
C ASN A 3 -4.39 -0.09 -8.47
N ALA A 4 -3.86 -0.71 -7.41
CA ALA A 4 -2.47 -0.61 -7.02
C ALA A 4 -1.55 -1.69 -7.65
N ILE A 5 -2.07 -2.51 -8.57
CA ILE A 5 -1.29 -3.53 -9.27
C ILE A 5 -1.29 -3.19 -10.76
N GLU A 6 -0.11 -3.20 -11.38
CA GLU A 6 0.07 -3.08 -12.82
C GLU A 6 0.89 -4.24 -13.38
N MET A 7 0.73 -4.51 -14.68
CA MET A 7 1.47 -5.55 -15.38
C MET A 7 2.55 -4.91 -16.25
N MET A 8 3.80 -5.30 -16.04
CA MET A 8 4.97 -4.85 -16.79
C MET A 8 5.78 -6.09 -17.21
N ASP A 9 5.95 -6.31 -18.51
CA ASP A 9 6.72 -7.45 -19.05
C ASP A 9 6.30 -8.81 -18.46
N GLY A 10 4.99 -9.02 -18.34
CA GLY A 10 4.41 -10.25 -17.77
C GLY A 10 4.55 -10.39 -16.25
N LYS A 11 5.06 -9.38 -15.55
CA LYS A 11 5.21 -9.36 -14.09
C LYS A 11 4.28 -8.33 -13.47
N ALA A 12 3.70 -8.68 -12.32
CA ALA A 12 2.92 -7.75 -11.52
C ALA A 12 3.86 -6.82 -10.73
N ALA A 13 3.62 -5.52 -10.77
CA ALA A 13 4.29 -4.51 -9.98
C ALA A 13 3.27 -3.75 -9.10
N VAL A 14 3.70 -3.36 -7.90
CA VAL A 14 2.86 -2.61 -6.95
C VAL A 14 3.10 -1.12 -7.12
N LYS A 15 2.04 -0.37 -7.45
CA LYS A 15 2.00 1.09 -7.38
C LYS A 15 1.91 1.51 -5.92
N LEU A 16 3.05 1.86 -5.32
CA LEU A 16 3.17 2.09 -3.87
C LEU A 16 2.38 3.32 -3.38
N ASP A 17 2.19 4.30 -4.25
CA ASP A 17 1.34 5.48 -4.06
C ASP A 17 -0.15 5.11 -3.93
N ASN A 18 -0.63 4.13 -4.69
CA ASN A 18 -2.00 3.62 -4.62
C ASN A 18 -2.17 2.48 -3.61
N CYS A 19 -1.08 1.82 -3.20
CA CYS A 19 -1.15 0.68 -2.29
C CYS A 19 -1.68 1.12 -0.91
N ILE A 20 -2.66 0.38 -0.37
CA ILE A 20 -3.22 0.67 0.96
C ILE A 20 -2.92 -0.43 1.99
N GLY A 21 -2.17 -1.46 1.60
CA GLY A 21 -1.83 -2.57 2.50
C GLY A 21 -2.95 -3.58 2.74
N CYS A 22 -3.94 -3.71 1.84
CA CYS A 22 -5.10 -4.59 2.04
C CYS A 22 -4.80 -6.11 1.92
N GLY A 23 -3.63 -6.49 1.41
CA GLY A 23 -3.19 -7.89 1.37
C GLY A 23 -3.78 -8.77 0.28
N LEU A 24 -4.73 -8.27 -0.52
CA LEU A 24 -5.34 -9.07 -1.60
C LEU A 24 -4.32 -9.61 -2.60
N CYS A 25 -3.26 -8.85 -2.93
CA CYS A 25 -2.20 -9.32 -3.83
C CYS A 25 -1.30 -10.38 -3.19
N VAL A 26 -1.15 -10.37 -1.86
CA VAL A 26 -0.37 -11.37 -1.13
C VAL A 26 -1.12 -12.69 -1.11
N THR A 27 -2.42 -12.65 -0.80
CA THR A 27 -3.24 -13.86 -0.70
C THR A 27 -3.63 -14.45 -2.05
N SER A 28 -3.68 -13.64 -3.12
CA SER A 28 -4.07 -14.11 -4.45
C SER A 28 -2.91 -14.60 -5.32
N CYS A 29 -1.66 -14.21 -5.00
CA CYS A 29 -0.51 -14.54 -5.83
C CYS A 29 -0.07 -16.00 -5.59
N PRO A 30 -0.23 -16.92 -6.57
CA PRO A 30 0.16 -18.32 -6.40
C PRO A 30 1.68 -18.51 -6.31
N ALA A 31 2.46 -17.52 -6.73
CA ALA A 31 3.91 -17.53 -6.66
C ALA A 31 4.45 -16.94 -5.35
N GLU A 32 3.58 -16.50 -4.44
CA GLU A 32 3.96 -15.89 -3.15
C GLU A 32 4.95 -14.72 -3.30
N ALA A 33 4.80 -13.93 -4.37
CA ALA A 33 5.79 -12.94 -4.79
C ALA A 33 5.84 -11.69 -3.88
N ALA A 34 4.90 -11.52 -2.96
CA ALA A 34 4.80 -10.36 -2.07
C ALA A 34 4.47 -10.78 -0.64
N LYS A 35 4.86 -9.94 0.33
CA LYS A 35 4.55 -10.12 1.75
C LYS A 35 4.06 -8.80 2.35
N LEU A 36 3.24 -8.90 3.38
CA LEU A 36 2.88 -7.78 4.23
C LEU A 36 3.44 -8.01 5.63
N TYR A 37 3.89 -6.92 6.24
CA TYR A 37 4.34 -6.88 7.62
C TYR A 37 3.39 -5.99 8.40
N LEU A 38 2.95 -6.46 9.55
CA LEU A 38 2.11 -5.67 10.44
C LEU A 38 2.96 -4.60 11.10
N ILE A 39 2.38 -3.40 11.21
CA ILE A 39 2.91 -2.34 12.06
C ILE A 39 2.84 -2.83 13.52
N PRO A 40 3.91 -2.68 14.32
CA PRO A 40 3.91 -2.97 15.76
C PRO A 40 2.72 -2.30 16.43
N GLU A 41 2.15 -2.93 17.46
CA GLU A 41 0.92 -2.43 18.08
C GLU A 41 1.08 -1.03 18.65
N GLU A 42 2.26 -0.74 19.21
CA GLU A 42 2.63 0.53 19.82
C GLU A 42 2.74 1.67 18.80
N GLU A 43 2.92 1.34 17.52
CA GLU A 43 3.02 2.29 16.40
C GLU A 43 1.71 2.39 15.59
N ARG A 44 0.68 1.59 15.92
CA ARG A 44 -0.62 1.68 15.25
C ARG A 44 -1.32 2.96 15.68
N ILE A 45 -1.62 3.79 14.69
CA ILE A 45 -2.42 4.99 14.88
C ILE A 45 -3.84 4.75 14.40
N ASP A 46 -4.80 5.40 15.06
CA ASP A 46 -6.14 5.51 14.51
C ASP A 46 -6.09 6.39 13.26
N PRO A 47 -6.66 5.94 12.12
CA PRO A 47 -6.69 6.75 10.92
C PRO A 47 -7.55 8.00 11.16
N PRO A 48 -7.20 9.15 10.55
CA PRO A 48 -8.04 10.33 10.63
C PRO A 48 -9.42 10.07 9.98
N PHE A 49 -10.43 10.85 10.38
CA PHE A 49 -11.80 10.65 9.92
C PHE A 49 -12.00 10.93 8.42
N ASN A 50 -11.19 11.83 7.84
CA ASN A 50 -11.31 12.20 6.44
C ASN A 50 -10.28 11.46 5.57
N TYR A 51 -10.68 11.19 4.33
CA TYR A 51 -9.85 10.47 3.38
C TYR A 51 -8.62 11.28 2.95
N GLU A 52 -8.77 12.59 2.79
CA GLU A 52 -7.71 13.50 2.34
C GLU A 52 -6.50 13.49 3.29
N VAL A 53 -6.72 13.66 4.61
CA VAL A 53 -5.62 13.64 5.59
C VAL A 53 -5.05 12.23 5.73
N TRP A 54 -5.90 11.19 5.64
CA TRP A 54 -5.40 9.81 5.65
C TRP A 54 -4.45 9.55 4.47
N GLU A 55 -4.80 10.01 3.27
CA GLU A 55 -3.97 9.85 2.08
C GLU A 55 -2.66 10.62 2.17
N GLU A 56 -2.71 11.89 2.61
CA GLU A 56 -1.52 12.71 2.84
C GLU A 56 -0.55 12.05 3.84
N ASN A 57 -1.07 11.62 5.00
CA ASN A 57 -0.28 10.94 6.03
C ASN A 57 0.30 9.63 5.49
N ARG A 58 -0.52 8.78 4.85
CA ARG A 58 -0.08 7.50 4.28
C ARG A 58 1.04 7.66 3.26
N LEU A 59 0.96 8.67 2.38
CA LEU A 59 2.00 8.96 1.41
C LEU A 59 3.26 9.51 2.09
N LYS A 60 3.11 10.40 3.06
CA LYS A 60 4.22 10.99 3.81
C LYS A 60 5.00 9.93 4.60
N ASP A 61 4.31 9.06 5.34
CA ASP A 61 4.91 8.00 6.16
C ASP A 61 5.69 6.98 5.32
N ARG A 62 5.36 6.86 4.03
CA ARG A 62 6.04 5.99 3.07
C ARG A 62 7.12 6.69 2.25
N GLY A 63 7.39 7.98 2.51
CA GLY A 63 8.32 8.78 1.71
C GLY A 63 7.88 8.97 0.26
N LEU A 64 6.56 9.00 0.02
CA LEU A 64 5.95 9.16 -1.30
C LEU A 64 5.29 10.53 -1.50
N ALA A 65 5.17 11.34 -0.45
CA ALA A 65 4.79 12.74 -0.59
C ALA A 65 5.82 13.44 -1.49
N ASN A 66 5.37 14.02 -2.61
CA ASN A 66 6.17 14.75 -3.62
C ASN A 66 6.85 13.93 -4.74
N LYS A 67 6.35 12.74 -5.09
CA LYS A 67 6.72 12.13 -6.38
C LYS A 67 5.96 12.83 -7.51
N ASN A 68 6.66 13.70 -8.25
CA ASN A 68 6.19 14.30 -9.51
C ASN A 68 5.93 13.23 -10.56
#